data_AF-A0A7T4N9W8-F1
#
_entry.id   AF-A0A7T4N9W8-F1
#
_cell.length_a   1.000
_cell.length_b   1.000
_cell.length_c   1.000
_cell.angle_alpha   90.00
_cell.angle_beta   90.00
_cell.angle_gamma   90.00
#
_symmetry.space_group_name_H-M   'P 1'
#
loop_
_entity.id
_entity.type
_entity.pdbx_description
1 polymer ?
#
loop_
_entity_poly.entity_id
_entity_poly.type
_entity_poly.pdbx_seq_one_letter_code
_entity_poly.pdbx_strand_id
1 'polypeptide(L)'
;MRWRALMLPRMVEELLAARGIELTYETVRRWSVKFGLCIAQRIRSTALAKGDKWHLDEVVVTSNGKKHWLWRAVDQHGAVLDVLVQSRRDRHAAGRLMRKLLKKHGRSPRVLIADKLRSYAAANRDLGLNVEHRQHKGLNNRAENSHQPTRVREKVMRRFKSARHLQRFTSVHDQVANLFMHCRYSANAQDKRQARTQAFDAWKTVTSGSLQDRLAS
;
A
#
# COMPACT_ATOMS: atom_id res chain seq x y z
N MET A 1 -20.63 2.61 19.00
CA MET A 1 -19.18 2.30 18.88
C MET A 1 -18.80 2.18 17.41
N ARG A 2 -18.01 3.12 16.88
CA ARG A 2 -17.61 3.15 15.46
C ARG A 2 -16.19 2.58 15.33
N TRP A 3 -16.09 1.27 15.12
CA TRP A 3 -14.82 0.56 14.91
C TRP A 3 -14.12 1.06 13.64
N ARG A 4 -13.27 2.09 13.76
CA ARG A 4 -12.35 2.52 12.69
C ARG A 4 -11.07 1.66 12.79
N ALA A 5 -11.04 0.60 11.99
CA ALA A 5 -9.95 -0.37 11.92
C ALA A 5 -8.57 0.25 11.65
N LEU A 6 -7.72 0.29 12.68
CA LEU A 6 -6.31 0.71 12.61
C LEU A 6 -5.52 -0.22 13.52
N MET A 7 -5.00 -1.33 12.97
CA MET A 7 -4.30 -2.35 13.76
C MET A 7 -2.93 -1.84 14.26
N LEU A 8 -2.87 -1.48 15.55
CA LEU A 8 -1.62 -1.51 16.32
C LEU A 8 -1.41 -2.94 16.83
N PRO A 9 -0.16 -3.42 16.96
CA PRO A 9 0.13 -4.72 17.58
C PRO A 9 -0.54 -4.91 18.96
N ARG A 10 -0.64 -3.83 19.75
CA ARG A 10 -1.34 -3.82 21.05
C ARG A 10 -2.84 -4.04 20.94
N MET A 11 -3.50 -3.42 19.95
CA MET A 11 -4.93 -3.66 19.72
C MET A 11 -5.19 -5.09 19.27
N VAL A 12 -4.26 -5.70 18.52
CA VAL A 12 -4.39 -7.10 18.09
C VAL A 12 -4.23 -8.03 19.30
N GLU A 13 -3.26 -7.77 20.18
CA GLU A 13 -3.13 -8.44 21.48
C GLU A 13 -4.42 -8.34 22.29
N GLU A 14 -4.97 -7.13 22.51
CA GLU A 14 -6.23 -6.93 23.25
C GLU A 14 -7.42 -7.68 22.61
N LEU A 15 -7.55 -7.63 21.28
CA LEU A 15 -8.65 -8.28 20.54
C LEU A 15 -8.56 -9.81 20.56
N LEU A 16 -7.35 -10.37 20.69
CA LEU A 16 -7.12 -11.81 20.75
C LEU A 16 -7.21 -12.31 22.20
N ALA A 17 -6.75 -11.52 23.16
CA ALA A 17 -6.95 -11.77 24.59
C ALA A 17 -8.44 -11.83 24.94
N ALA A 18 -9.26 -10.93 24.38
CA ALA A 18 -10.73 -10.98 24.51
C ALA A 18 -11.38 -12.26 23.94
N ARG A 19 -10.63 -13.06 23.15
CA ARG A 19 -11.05 -14.37 22.62
C ARG A 19 -10.35 -15.55 23.32
N GLY A 20 -9.68 -15.31 24.45
CA GLY A 20 -8.95 -16.34 25.20
C GLY A 20 -7.62 -16.75 24.56
N ILE A 21 -7.11 -15.97 23.60
CA ILE A 21 -5.82 -16.24 22.94
C ILE A 21 -4.77 -15.31 23.56
N GLU A 22 -3.91 -15.85 24.41
CA GLU A 22 -2.83 -15.10 25.05
C GLU A 22 -1.63 -14.94 24.12
N LEU A 23 -1.28 -13.69 23.84
CA LEU A 23 -0.10 -13.33 23.07
C LEU A 23 0.33 -11.91 23.39
N THR A 24 1.63 -11.67 23.35
CA THR A 24 2.15 -10.33 23.57
C THR A 24 2.12 -9.49 22.29
N TYR A 25 2.09 -8.16 22.43
CA TYR A 25 2.28 -7.27 21.27
C TYR A 25 3.59 -7.57 20.51
N GLU A 26 4.65 -8.03 21.20
CA GLU A 26 5.94 -8.32 20.59
C GLU A 26 5.86 -9.56 19.70
N THR A 27 5.03 -10.55 20.08
CA THR A 27 4.70 -11.70 19.23
C THR A 27 4.05 -11.24 17.92
N VAL A 28 3.02 -10.38 17.99
CA VAL A 28 2.35 -9.82 16.80
C VAL A 28 3.33 -9.05 15.92
N ARG A 29 4.21 -8.25 16.54
CA ARG A 29 5.23 -7.46 15.85
C ARG A 29 6.22 -8.37 15.11
N ARG A 30 6.75 -9.40 15.78
CA ARG A 30 7.68 -10.38 15.19
C ARG A 30 7.04 -11.14 14.04
N TRP A 31 5.78 -11.56 14.17
CA TRP A 31 5.04 -12.21 13.07
C TRP A 31 4.86 -11.28 11.87
N SER A 32 4.49 -10.03 12.11
CA SER A 32 4.35 -9.03 11.05
C SER A 32 5.66 -8.82 10.28
N VAL A 33 6.81 -8.83 10.96
CA VAL A 33 8.13 -8.75 10.32
C VAL A 33 8.49 -10.05 9.59
N LYS A 34 8.25 -11.20 10.22
CA LYS A 34 8.62 -12.53 9.70
C LYS A 34 7.81 -12.92 8.46
N PHE A 35 6.50 -12.69 8.48
CA PHE A 35 5.57 -13.18 7.46
C PHE A 35 5.07 -12.08 6.52
N GLY A 36 5.07 -10.81 6.95
CA GLY A 36 4.43 -9.73 6.22
C GLY A 36 4.96 -9.54 4.80
N LEU A 37 6.28 -9.64 4.59
CA LEU A 37 6.87 -9.51 3.26
C LEU A 37 6.48 -10.66 2.31
N CYS A 38 6.52 -11.90 2.80
CA CYS A 38 6.14 -13.09 2.04
C CYS A 38 4.65 -13.05 1.65
N ILE A 39 3.79 -12.76 2.63
CA ILE A 39 2.35 -12.56 2.39
C ILE A 39 2.14 -11.47 1.34
N ALA A 40 2.79 -10.30 1.48
CA ALA A 40 2.66 -9.22 0.53
C ALA A 40 3.20 -9.58 -0.87
N GLN A 41 4.24 -10.40 -0.98
CA GLN A 41 4.74 -10.91 -2.27
C GLN A 41 3.71 -11.78 -2.97
N ARG A 42 3.08 -12.70 -2.23
CA ARG A 42 2.06 -13.59 -2.78
C ARG A 42 0.77 -12.88 -3.15
N ILE A 43 0.32 -11.94 -2.32
CA ILE A 43 -0.81 -11.08 -2.69
C ILE A 43 -0.53 -10.38 -4.02
N ARG A 44 0.71 -9.93 -4.23
CA ARG A 44 1.10 -9.28 -5.48
C ARG A 44 1.10 -10.24 -6.67
N SER A 45 1.54 -11.48 -6.50
CA SER A 45 1.59 -12.46 -7.59
C SER A 45 0.22 -13.03 -7.94
N THR A 46 -0.71 -13.09 -7.00
CA THR A 46 -2.08 -13.60 -7.23
C THR A 46 -3.09 -12.51 -7.57
N ALA A 47 -2.74 -11.23 -7.39
CA ALA A 47 -3.62 -10.14 -7.73
C ALA A 47 -3.85 -10.06 -9.24
N LEU A 48 -5.13 -9.93 -9.64
CA LEU A 48 -5.52 -9.61 -11.01
C LEU A 48 -4.77 -8.40 -11.54
N ALA A 49 -4.62 -8.36 -12.87
CA ALA A 49 -4.01 -7.24 -13.58
C ALA A 49 -4.63 -5.92 -13.10
N LYS A 50 -3.78 -5.07 -12.52
CA LYS A 50 -4.18 -3.75 -12.03
C LYS A 50 -4.54 -2.83 -13.19
N GLY A 51 -5.18 -1.72 -12.90
CA GLY A 51 -5.55 -0.77 -13.94
C GLY A 51 -4.38 -0.26 -14.80
N ASP A 52 -4.70 0.20 -16.00
CA ASP A 52 -3.80 0.84 -16.97
C ASP A 52 -3.72 2.36 -16.81
N LYS A 53 -4.57 2.99 -15.98
CA LYS A 53 -4.47 4.39 -15.60
C LYS A 53 -3.82 4.49 -14.21
N TRP A 54 -2.68 5.15 -14.14
CA TRP A 54 -1.92 5.28 -12.90
C TRP A 54 -2.00 6.72 -12.38
N HIS A 55 -2.27 6.87 -11.09
CA HIS A 55 -2.22 8.12 -10.35
C HIS A 55 -1.01 8.10 -9.42
N LEU A 56 -0.16 9.13 -9.49
CA LEU A 56 1.04 9.28 -8.68
C LEU A 56 0.95 10.53 -7.82
N ASP A 57 1.29 10.38 -6.56
CA ASP A 57 1.30 11.48 -5.61
C ASP A 57 2.37 11.26 -4.55
N GLU A 58 2.75 12.34 -3.89
CA GLU A 58 3.72 12.32 -2.82
C GLU A 58 3.26 13.13 -1.63
N VAL A 59 3.48 12.56 -0.44
CA VAL A 59 3.13 13.22 0.81
C VAL A 59 4.34 13.27 1.74
N VAL A 60 4.48 14.38 2.46
CA VAL A 60 5.49 14.48 3.51
C VAL A 60 5.08 13.65 4.72
N VAL A 61 6.04 12.88 5.25
CA VAL A 61 5.90 12.09 6.48
C VAL A 61 7.08 12.44 7.39
N THR A 62 6.83 12.64 8.68
CA THR A 62 7.90 12.99 9.63
C THR A 62 8.28 11.79 10.46
N SER A 63 9.55 11.38 10.40
CA SER A 63 10.08 10.28 11.18
C SER A 63 11.27 10.76 11.99
N ASN A 64 11.17 10.65 13.32
CA ASN A 64 12.20 11.09 14.27
C ASN A 64 12.73 12.52 14.00
N GLY A 65 11.81 13.47 13.78
CA GLY A 65 12.16 14.87 13.50
C GLY A 65 12.66 15.15 12.07
N LYS A 66 12.91 14.13 11.26
CA LYS A 66 13.34 14.28 9.86
C LYS A 66 12.16 14.13 8.90
N LYS A 67 12.10 15.02 7.91
CA LYS A 67 11.10 14.97 6.83
C LYS A 67 11.51 13.92 5.80
N HIS A 68 10.55 13.10 5.40
CA HIS A 68 10.66 12.15 4.30
C HIS A 68 9.48 12.33 3.36
N TRP A 69 9.66 11.90 2.11
CA TRP A 69 8.64 11.92 1.07
C TRP A 69 8.18 10.50 0.79
N LEU A 70 6.88 10.26 0.99
CA LEU A 70 6.20 9.02 0.67
C LEU A 70 5.56 9.17 -0.70
N TRP A 71 6.23 8.64 -1.70
CA TRP A 71 5.74 8.55 -3.07
C TRP A 71 4.85 7.32 -3.21
N ARG A 72 3.69 7.48 -3.82
CA ARG A 72 2.69 6.43 -3.96
C ARG A 72 2.11 6.44 -5.36
N ALA A 73 1.90 5.25 -5.90
CA ALA A 73 1.17 5.05 -7.14
C ALA A 73 -0.05 4.18 -6.88
N VAL A 74 -1.19 4.59 -7.42
CA VAL A 74 -2.46 3.86 -7.37
C VAL A 74 -3.08 3.75 -8.76
N ASP A 75 -3.89 2.74 -9.00
CA ASP A 75 -4.65 2.64 -10.25
C ASP A 75 -6.00 3.38 -10.18
N GLN A 76 -6.75 3.37 -11.29
CA GLN A 76 -8.10 3.96 -11.33
C GLN A 76 -9.06 3.35 -10.29
N HIS A 77 -8.86 2.09 -9.91
CA HIS A 77 -9.67 1.39 -8.92
C HIS A 77 -9.21 1.66 -7.48
N GLY A 78 -8.14 2.44 -7.32
CA GLY A 78 -7.62 2.88 -6.01
C GLY A 78 -6.66 1.87 -5.40
N ALA A 79 -6.32 0.80 -6.11
CA ALA A 79 -5.39 -0.20 -5.64
C ALA A 79 -3.98 0.38 -5.67
N VAL A 80 -3.25 0.23 -4.57
CA VAL A 80 -1.89 0.71 -4.45
C VAL A 80 -0.96 -0.19 -5.26
N LEU A 81 -0.42 0.38 -6.34
CA LEU A 81 0.51 -0.29 -7.24
C LEU A 81 1.88 -0.42 -6.58
N ASP A 82 2.42 0.70 -6.09
CA ASP A 82 3.68 0.71 -5.36
C ASP A 82 3.86 1.96 -4.49
N VAL A 83 4.81 1.88 -3.56
CA VAL A 83 5.16 2.91 -2.61
C VAL A 83 6.68 2.99 -2.43
N LEU A 84 7.18 4.21 -2.37
CA LEU A 84 8.60 4.51 -2.20
C LEU A 84 8.79 5.65 -1.19
N VAL A 85 9.61 5.42 -0.17
CA VAL A 85 10.03 6.43 0.79
C VAL A 85 11.40 6.97 0.36
N GLN A 86 11.51 8.28 0.23
CA GLN A 86 12.77 8.97 -0.06
C GLN A 86 13.00 10.13 0.90
N SER A 87 14.26 10.54 1.07
CA SER A 87 14.60 11.75 1.82
C SER A 87 14.31 13.03 1.03
N ARG A 88 14.31 12.96 -0.31
CA ARG A 88 14.18 14.11 -1.20
C ARG A 88 12.92 14.03 -2.07
N ARG A 89 12.38 15.20 -2.43
CA ARG A 89 11.32 15.38 -3.43
C ARG A 89 11.95 15.82 -4.75
N ASP A 90 12.47 14.88 -5.51
CA ASP A 90 13.22 15.18 -6.74
C ASP A 90 12.85 14.25 -7.90
N ARG A 91 13.42 14.58 -9.06
CA ARG A 91 13.29 13.81 -10.31
C ARG A 91 13.78 12.38 -10.17
N HIS A 92 14.85 12.15 -9.42
CA HIS A 92 15.44 10.81 -9.25
C HIS A 92 14.51 9.89 -8.46
N ALA A 93 13.87 10.40 -7.42
CA ALA A 93 12.87 9.69 -6.64
C ALA A 93 11.64 9.35 -7.49
N ALA A 94 11.12 10.30 -8.27
CA ALA A 94 10.02 10.07 -9.21
C ALA A 94 10.38 8.99 -10.24
N GLY A 95 11.53 9.11 -10.91
CA GLY A 95 12.01 8.13 -11.89
C GLY A 95 12.28 6.75 -11.29
N ARG A 96 12.68 6.67 -10.01
CA ARG A 96 12.83 5.40 -9.30
C ARG A 96 11.49 4.72 -9.06
N LEU A 97 10.45 5.46 -8.66
CA LEU A 97 9.10 4.92 -8.52
C LEU A 97 8.56 4.44 -9.87
N MET A 98 8.70 5.26 -10.92
CA MET A 98 8.21 4.92 -12.26
C MET A 98 8.91 3.67 -12.83
N ARG A 99 10.25 3.57 -12.76
CA ARG A 99 10.98 2.35 -13.16
C ARG A 99 10.52 1.12 -12.39
N LYS A 100 10.30 1.27 -11.08
CA LYS A 100 9.81 0.18 -10.24
C LYS A 100 8.43 -0.31 -10.71
N LEU A 101 7.53 0.61 -11.04
CA LEU A 101 6.20 0.29 -11.56
C LEU A 101 6.26 -0.41 -12.92
N LEU A 102 7.03 0.12 -13.86
CA LEU A 102 7.20 -0.46 -15.19
C LEU A 102 7.77 -1.89 -15.11
N LYS A 103 8.85 -2.08 -14.35
CA LYS A 103 9.47 -3.40 -14.15
C LYS A 103 8.50 -4.39 -13.53
N LYS A 104 7.66 -3.93 -12.60
CA LYS A 104 6.75 -4.77 -11.85
C LYS A 104 5.50 -5.16 -12.63
N HIS A 105 4.95 -4.24 -13.41
CA HIS A 105 3.73 -4.49 -14.18
C HIS A 105 4.01 -4.98 -15.60
N GLY A 106 5.27 -4.89 -16.07
CA GLY A 106 5.68 -5.35 -17.40
C GLY A 106 5.09 -4.55 -18.55
N ARG A 107 4.41 -3.43 -18.27
CA ARG A 107 3.75 -2.58 -19.26
C ARG A 107 3.74 -1.13 -18.83
N SER A 108 3.67 -0.25 -19.83
CA SER A 108 3.42 1.17 -19.62
C SER A 108 1.95 1.42 -19.30
N PRO A 109 1.63 2.41 -18.45
CA PRO A 109 0.26 2.86 -18.29
C PRO A 109 -0.22 3.55 -19.56
N ARG A 110 -1.52 3.50 -19.82
CA ARG A 110 -2.16 4.29 -20.87
C ARG A 110 -2.21 5.77 -20.52
N VAL A 111 -2.45 6.08 -19.24
CA VAL A 111 -2.54 7.47 -18.74
C VAL A 111 -1.78 7.58 -17.42
N LEU A 112 -0.93 8.60 -17.31
CA LEU A 112 -0.26 8.99 -16.07
C LEU A 112 -0.93 10.26 -15.53
N ILE A 113 -1.49 10.17 -14.34
CA ILE A 113 -2.05 11.33 -13.63
C ILE A 113 -1.12 11.62 -12.46
N ALA A 114 -0.59 12.83 -12.39
CA ALA A 114 0.14 13.30 -11.23
C ALA A 114 -0.21 14.75 -10.96
N ASP A 115 0.05 15.21 -9.73
CA ASP A 115 0.00 16.64 -9.44
C ASP A 115 1.09 17.38 -10.24
N LYS A 116 1.03 18.72 -10.28
CA LYS A 116 1.87 19.64 -11.07
C LYS A 116 3.38 19.60 -10.72
N LEU A 117 3.86 18.58 -10.02
CA LEU A 117 5.28 18.42 -9.73
C LEU A 117 6.06 18.16 -11.03
N ARG A 118 6.92 19.12 -11.39
CA ARG A 118 7.80 19.04 -12.58
C ARG A 118 8.69 17.79 -12.59
N SER A 119 8.96 17.19 -11.44
CA SER A 119 9.73 15.95 -11.29
C SER A 119 9.14 14.77 -12.07
N TYR A 120 7.81 14.63 -12.16
CA TYR A 120 7.19 13.55 -12.93
C TYR A 120 7.37 13.77 -14.43
N ALA A 121 7.16 14.98 -14.93
CA ALA A 121 7.38 15.30 -16.34
C ALA A 121 8.86 15.11 -16.74
N ALA A 122 9.79 15.47 -15.86
CA ALA A 122 11.22 15.27 -16.09
C ALA A 122 11.60 13.77 -16.06
N ALA A 123 11.04 12.98 -15.16
CA ALA A 123 11.23 11.53 -15.11
C ALA A 123 10.59 10.82 -16.31
N ASN A 124 9.42 11.27 -16.77
CA ASN A 124 8.75 10.73 -17.95
C ASN A 124 9.62 10.86 -19.22
N ARG A 125 10.29 12.02 -19.38
CA ARG A 125 11.25 12.25 -20.47
C ARG A 125 12.48 11.35 -20.37
N ASP A 126 13.07 11.19 -19.18
CA ASP A 126 14.24 10.29 -19.01
C ASP A 126 13.93 8.84 -19.34
N LEU A 127 12.70 8.41 -19.07
CA LEU A 127 12.27 7.04 -19.29
C LEU A 127 11.76 6.80 -20.71
N GLY A 128 11.75 7.82 -21.57
CA GLY A 128 11.27 7.71 -22.96
C GLY A 128 9.80 7.32 -23.04
N LEU A 129 9.00 7.62 -22.02
CA LEU A 129 7.60 7.21 -21.96
C LEU A 129 6.73 8.18 -22.76
N ASN A 130 6.13 7.70 -23.84
CA ASN A 130 5.12 8.45 -24.59
C ASN A 130 3.72 8.29 -23.98
N VAL A 131 3.60 8.56 -22.67
CA VAL A 131 2.34 8.41 -21.92
C VAL A 131 1.69 9.77 -21.78
N GLU A 132 0.37 9.83 -21.99
CA GLU A 132 -0.42 11.02 -21.73
C GLU A 132 -0.32 11.41 -20.25
N HIS A 133 0.34 12.54 -19.98
CA HIS A 133 0.50 13.07 -18.63
C HIS A 133 -0.54 14.17 -18.37
N ARG A 134 -1.53 13.87 -17.52
CA ARG A 134 -2.58 14.83 -17.15
C ARG A 134 -2.32 15.45 -15.79
N GLN A 135 -2.31 16.78 -15.76
CA GLN A 135 -2.15 17.59 -14.55
C GLN A 135 -3.47 18.34 -14.26
N HIS A 136 -4.35 17.77 -13.44
CA HIS A 136 -5.57 18.46 -13.03
C HIS A 136 -5.90 18.16 -11.56
N LYS A 137 -6.20 19.20 -10.78
CA LYS A 137 -6.36 19.16 -9.33
C LYS A 137 -7.37 18.08 -8.88
N GLY A 138 -8.49 17.95 -9.59
CA GLY A 138 -9.52 16.94 -9.27
C GLY A 138 -9.20 15.50 -9.71
N LEU A 139 -8.29 15.31 -10.68
CA LEU A 139 -7.95 13.97 -11.17
C LEU A 139 -7.00 13.23 -10.21
N ASN A 140 -6.29 13.94 -9.34
CA ASN A 140 -5.36 13.33 -8.37
C ASN A 140 -6.00 12.95 -7.03
N ASN A 141 -7.29 13.24 -6.83
CA ASN A 141 -8.04 12.89 -5.60
C ASN A 141 -7.88 11.42 -5.23
N ARG A 142 -7.69 10.52 -6.21
CA ARG A 142 -7.49 9.09 -5.98
C ARG A 142 -6.19 8.79 -5.23
N ALA A 143 -5.08 9.38 -5.67
CA ALA A 143 -3.81 9.21 -5.00
C ALA A 143 -3.79 9.94 -3.66
N GLU A 144 -4.37 11.15 -3.58
CA GLU A 144 -4.49 11.88 -2.31
C GLU A 144 -5.27 11.06 -1.25
N ASN A 145 -6.43 10.52 -1.63
CA ASN A 145 -7.25 9.69 -0.73
C ASN A 145 -6.53 8.43 -0.29
N SER A 146 -5.64 7.89 -1.12
CA SER A 146 -4.85 6.70 -0.78
C SER A 146 -3.80 6.97 0.32
N HIS A 147 -3.48 8.24 0.60
CA HIS A 147 -2.62 8.61 1.73
C HIS A 147 -3.35 8.64 3.07
N GLN A 148 -4.68 8.82 3.09
CA GLN A 148 -5.47 8.95 4.33
C GLN A 148 -5.29 7.77 5.28
N PRO A 149 -5.37 6.49 4.84
CA PRO A 149 -5.15 5.35 5.74
C PRO A 149 -3.74 5.31 6.33
N THR A 150 -2.74 5.86 5.63
CA THR A 150 -1.37 5.94 6.13
C THR A 150 -1.23 7.05 7.18
N ARG A 151 -1.81 8.23 6.93
CA ARG A 151 -1.81 9.37 7.88
C ARG A 151 -2.50 9.03 9.19
N VAL A 152 -3.66 8.39 9.11
CA VAL A 152 -4.40 7.98 10.31
C VAL A 152 -3.56 7.01 11.16
N ARG A 153 -2.84 6.08 10.51
CA ARG A 153 -1.94 5.16 11.21
C ARG A 153 -0.69 5.84 11.75
N GLU A 154 -0.07 6.75 11.01
CA GLU A 154 1.05 7.55 11.51
C GLU A 154 0.66 8.25 12.83
N LYS A 155 -0.54 8.83 12.88
CA LYS A 155 -1.06 9.48 14.09
C LYS A 155 -1.26 8.49 15.24
N VAL A 156 -1.91 7.35 14.98
CA VAL A 156 -2.17 6.32 15.99
C VAL A 156 -0.88 5.65 16.49
N MET A 157 0.11 5.44 15.63
CA MET A 157 1.42 4.86 15.97
C MET A 157 2.39 5.82 16.65
N ARG A 158 1.98 7.07 16.91
CA ARG A 158 2.86 8.15 17.39
C ARG A 158 4.11 8.33 16.50
N ARG A 159 3.87 8.34 15.18
CA ARG A 159 4.84 8.45 14.08
C ARG A 159 5.77 7.24 13.93
N PHE A 160 6.31 7.08 12.72
CA PHE A 160 7.27 6.02 12.41
C PHE A 160 8.63 6.34 13.02
N LYS A 161 9.32 5.29 13.50
CA LYS A 161 10.65 5.40 14.13
C LYS A 161 11.79 5.62 13.12
N SER A 162 11.62 5.18 11.87
CA SER A 162 12.60 5.42 10.80
C SER A 162 11.95 5.33 9.40
N ALA A 163 12.61 5.89 8.38
CA ALA A 163 12.21 5.74 6.98
C ALA A 163 12.18 4.28 6.52
N ARG A 164 13.12 3.44 7.00
CA ARG A 164 13.14 2.00 6.72
C ARG A 164 11.93 1.30 7.31
N HIS A 165 11.54 1.66 8.54
CA HIS A 165 10.33 1.14 9.16
C HIS A 165 9.08 1.57 8.37
N LEU A 166 8.97 2.86 8.01
CA LEU A 166 7.88 3.36 7.18
C LEU A 166 7.78 2.60 5.84
N GLN A 167 8.90 2.45 5.12
CA GLN A 167 8.93 1.72 3.83
C GLN A 167 8.48 0.27 3.99
N ARG A 168 8.98 -0.45 5.01
CA ARG A 168 8.57 -1.84 5.27
C ARG A 168 7.08 -1.92 5.59
N PHE A 169 6.61 -1.02 6.44
CA PHE A 169 5.21 -0.95 6.84
C PHE A 169 4.31 -0.75 5.63
N THR A 170 4.52 0.29 4.82
CA THR A 170 3.69 0.59 3.65
C THR A 170 3.75 -0.51 2.60
N SER A 171 4.95 -1.06 2.32
CA SER A 171 5.13 -2.13 1.33
C SER A 171 4.33 -3.41 1.62
N VAL A 172 4.08 -3.69 2.89
CA VAL A 172 3.26 -4.84 3.32
C VAL A 172 1.81 -4.43 3.47
N HIS A 173 1.57 -3.39 4.27
CA HIS A 173 0.24 -2.96 4.66
C HIS A 173 -0.62 -2.58 3.46
N ASP A 174 -0.05 -1.89 2.48
CA ASP A 174 -0.80 -1.47 1.29
C ASP A 174 -1.24 -2.66 0.43
N GLN A 175 -0.45 -3.73 0.38
CA GLN A 175 -0.83 -4.94 -0.36
C GLN A 175 -1.95 -5.70 0.35
N VAL A 176 -1.87 -5.82 1.67
CA VAL A 176 -2.97 -6.38 2.46
C VAL A 176 -4.22 -5.52 2.31
N ALA A 177 -4.09 -4.20 2.35
CA ALA A 177 -5.21 -3.28 2.16
C ALA A 177 -5.86 -3.40 0.77
N ASN A 178 -5.08 -3.69 -0.28
CA ASN A 178 -5.61 -3.92 -1.62
C ASN A 178 -6.58 -5.10 -1.69
N LEU A 179 -6.36 -6.19 -0.94
CA LEU A 179 -7.29 -7.34 -0.90
C LEU A 179 -8.68 -6.92 -0.42
N PHE A 180 -8.72 -6.10 0.63
CA PHE A 180 -9.97 -5.68 1.28
C PHE A 180 -10.50 -4.35 0.73
N MET A 181 -9.93 -3.83 -0.36
CA MET A 181 -10.27 -2.53 -0.90
C MET A 181 -11.71 -2.50 -1.42
N HIS A 182 -12.10 -3.51 -2.20
CA HIS A 182 -13.45 -3.57 -2.79
C HIS A 182 -14.54 -3.63 -1.71
N CYS A 183 -14.27 -4.25 -0.56
CA CYS A 183 -15.19 -4.27 0.59
C CYS A 183 -15.49 -2.87 1.16
N ARG A 184 -14.61 -1.88 0.94
CA ARG A 184 -14.71 -0.55 1.56
C ARG A 184 -15.51 0.44 0.74
N TYR A 185 -15.58 0.24 -0.58
CA TYR A 185 -16.13 1.24 -1.51
C TYR A 185 -17.40 0.79 -2.25
N SER A 186 -17.83 -0.47 -2.12
CA SER A 186 -19.15 -0.88 -2.64
C SER A 186 -20.28 -0.10 -1.96
N ALA A 187 -21.31 0.28 -2.72
CA ALA A 187 -22.47 0.99 -2.17
C ALA A 187 -23.47 -0.01 -1.52
N ASN A 188 -23.64 -1.19 -2.12
CA ASN A 188 -24.59 -2.22 -1.70
C ASN A 188 -24.03 -3.12 -0.58
N ALA A 189 -24.87 -3.48 0.39
CA ALA A 189 -24.52 -4.38 1.48
C ALA A 189 -24.22 -5.80 1.01
N GLN A 190 -24.92 -6.30 -0.01
CA GLN A 190 -24.69 -7.64 -0.57
C GLN A 190 -23.32 -7.70 -1.26
N ASP A 191 -23.01 -6.72 -2.12
CA ASP A 191 -21.71 -6.61 -2.79
C ASP A 191 -20.57 -6.49 -1.76
N LYS A 192 -20.78 -5.74 -0.66
CA LYS A 192 -19.80 -5.67 0.43
C LYS A 192 -19.55 -7.03 1.07
N ARG A 193 -20.60 -7.83 1.29
CA ARG A 193 -20.48 -9.18 1.87
C ARG A 193 -19.74 -10.11 0.91
N GLN A 194 -20.14 -10.14 -0.36
CA GLN A 194 -19.49 -10.95 -1.40
C GLN A 194 -18.01 -10.59 -1.57
N ALA A 195 -17.70 -9.29 -1.71
CA ALA A 195 -16.32 -8.82 -1.83
C ALA A 195 -15.50 -9.17 -0.57
N ARG A 196 -16.12 -9.16 0.61
CA ARG A 196 -15.46 -9.56 1.87
C ARG A 196 -15.16 -11.05 1.88
N THR A 197 -16.11 -11.90 1.48
CA THR A 197 -15.90 -13.35 1.35
C THR A 197 -14.74 -13.64 0.40
N GLN A 198 -14.78 -13.07 -0.82
CA GLN A 198 -13.70 -13.22 -1.81
C GLN A 198 -12.34 -12.76 -1.27
N ALA A 199 -12.30 -11.64 -0.53
CA ALA A 199 -11.07 -11.15 0.07
C ALA A 199 -10.53 -12.10 1.15
N PHE A 200 -11.40 -12.74 1.94
CA PHE A 200 -11.00 -13.74 2.93
C PHE A 200 -10.56 -15.05 2.29
N ASP A 201 -11.17 -15.47 1.19
CA ASP A 201 -10.75 -16.67 0.44
C ASP A 201 -9.38 -16.45 -0.21
N ALA A 202 -9.16 -15.27 -0.79
CA ALA A 202 -7.84 -14.87 -1.30
C ALA A 202 -6.80 -14.80 -0.18
N TRP A 203 -7.17 -14.23 0.98
CA TRP A 203 -6.31 -14.20 2.17
C TRP A 203 -5.94 -15.62 2.63
N LYS A 204 -6.91 -16.52 2.76
CA LYS A 204 -6.70 -17.92 3.15
C LYS A 204 -5.76 -18.63 2.17
N THR A 205 -5.96 -18.45 0.87
CA THR A 205 -5.08 -19.02 -0.15
C THR A 205 -3.63 -18.55 0.01
N VAL A 206 -3.43 -17.24 0.17
CA VAL A 206 -2.10 -16.63 0.32
C VAL A 206 -1.37 -17.09 1.59
N THR A 207 -2.08 -17.22 2.70
CA THR A 207 -1.50 -17.59 4.00
C THR A 207 -1.31 -19.10 4.16
N SER A 208 -2.18 -19.92 3.55
CA SER A 208 -2.14 -21.39 3.68
C SER A 208 -0.94 -21.99 2.96
N GLY A 209 -0.56 -21.47 1.78
CA GLY A 209 0.68 -21.89 1.13
C GLY A 209 1.94 -21.53 1.94
N SER A 210 1.86 -20.68 2.96
CA SER A 210 3.06 -20.14 3.67
C SER A 210 3.56 -21.11 4.73
N LEU A 211 2.63 -21.97 5.17
CA LEU A 211 2.89 -23.09 6.06
C LEU A 211 3.45 -24.29 5.29
N GLN A 212 3.01 -24.54 4.05
CA GLN A 212 3.44 -25.70 3.26
C GLN A 212 4.89 -25.59 2.74
N ASP A 213 5.30 -24.43 2.22
CA ASP A 213 6.68 -24.23 1.71
C ASP A 213 7.78 -24.35 2.79
N ARG A 214 7.41 -24.41 4.08
CA ARG A 214 8.35 -24.54 5.22
C ARG A 214 8.30 -25.89 5.92
N LEU A 215 7.32 -26.74 5.62
CA LEU A 215 7.31 -28.13 6.06
C LEU A 215 8.08 -29.03 5.07
N ALA A 216 8.44 -28.49 3.90
CA ALA A 216 9.21 -29.15 2.85
C ALA A 216 10.69 -28.70 2.79
N SER A 217 11.18 -27.94 3.79
CA SER A 217 12.55 -27.42 3.89
C SER A 217 13.10 -27.62 5.29
#